data_AF-A0A9P1C5Q3-F1
#
_entry.id   AF-A0A9P1C5Q3-F1
#
_cell.length_a   1.000
_cell.length_b   1.000
_cell.length_c   1.000
_cell.angle_alpha   90.00
_cell.angle_beta   90.00
_cell.angle_gamma   90.00
#
_symmetry.space_group_name_H-M   'P 1'
#
loop_
_entity.id
_entity.type
_entity.pdbx_description
1 polymer ?
#
loop_
_entity_poly.entity_id
_entity_poly.type
_entity_poly.pdbx_seq_one_letter_code
_entity_poly.pdbx_strand_id
1 'polypeptide(L)'
;MAPEPEPEGFGCCCNDCAPGELVEPASKGRDSAEALEQVGGGFLAGVQNAAGVVMEALQDDGVSEESDPGAGGHHWFQHKSYVHHSHITVKMVGVFVAIGLIVISILDIFGIARDPADALPFHYVHNIWNIFFGVLMIFMDAPAKWLGKGAAWQTALWQKAPSLGKARGRALVHFYVGVINLAMVNWSPFTLWTIVNLARGGSLVTCSVIMLLNHHTYHCQRRSHVRRNFNGAAAAAKASEALHEFQEEALEVRSYIAKNHCTTRIVSFLAAIALIVISILGMINVLGALFSPFHYVIGIFNFFWAIIIALIDGEASWFAKCGNCRVSLFRWFPVFATLPGRSMLHFYVGSINVVMLPGGLMDFLYVALGGTLMLCSLLMLCHHNYCLEIPKMMKLPGST
;
A
#
# COMPACT_ATOMS: atom_id res chain seq x y z
N MET A 1 49.74 8.12 33.36
CA MET A 1 48.73 8.50 32.34
C MET A 1 47.80 7.31 32.18
N ALA A 2 46.58 7.42 32.67
CA ALA A 2 45.55 6.42 32.43
C ALA A 2 45.01 6.59 31.00
N PRO A 3 44.72 5.51 30.27
CA PRO A 3 44.17 5.60 28.92
C PRO A 3 42.75 6.18 28.97
N GLU A 4 42.46 7.08 28.03
CA GLU A 4 41.11 7.63 27.84
C GLU A 4 40.12 6.52 27.44
N PRO A 5 38.88 6.55 27.97
CA PRO A 5 37.84 5.62 27.55
C PRO A 5 37.39 5.95 26.12
N GLU A 6 37.39 4.93 25.26
CA GLU A 6 36.86 5.04 23.90
C GLU A 6 35.36 5.38 23.91
N PRO A 7 34.88 6.21 22.96
CA PRO A 7 33.47 6.56 22.88
C PRO A 7 32.63 5.35 22.50
N GLU A 8 31.65 5.04 23.34
CA GLU A 8 30.62 4.03 23.08
C GLU A 8 29.88 4.37 21.78
N GLY A 9 30.17 3.61 20.73
CA GLY A 9 29.49 3.72 19.44
C GLY A 9 28.02 3.35 19.57
N PHE A 10 27.13 4.16 18.98
CA PHE A 10 25.71 3.85 18.82
C PHE A 10 25.55 2.50 18.09
N GLY A 11 25.25 1.45 18.86
CA GLY A 11 25.01 0.10 18.34
C GLY A 11 23.75 0.04 17.48
N CYS A 12 23.92 -0.30 16.20
CA CYS A 12 22.83 -0.66 15.30
C CYS A 12 22.30 -2.06 15.66
N CYS A 13 20.99 -2.19 15.90
CA CYS A 13 20.32 -3.45 16.25
C CYS A 13 20.13 -4.43 15.08
N CYS A 14 21.16 -4.66 14.26
CA CYS A 14 21.15 -5.68 13.21
C CYS A 14 22.39 -6.57 13.39
N ASN A 15 22.25 -7.69 14.10
CA ASN A 15 23.36 -8.59 14.42
C ASN A 15 23.61 -9.73 13.41
N ASP A 16 23.00 -9.69 12.23
CA ASP A 16 23.19 -10.73 11.20
C ASP A 16 24.01 -10.26 10.00
N CYS A 17 25.19 -9.70 10.25
CA CYS A 17 26.25 -9.55 9.25
C CYS A 17 27.58 -9.92 9.90
N ALA A 18 27.85 -11.23 10.02
CA ALA A 18 29.22 -11.70 10.24
C ALA A 18 30.02 -11.62 8.92
N PRO A 19 31.32 -11.27 8.96
CA PRO A 19 32.17 -11.18 7.80
C PRO A 19 32.70 -12.59 7.44
N GLY A 20 32.26 -13.13 6.31
CA GLY A 20 32.74 -14.40 5.76
C GLY A 20 33.28 -14.21 4.35
N GLU A 21 34.54 -14.57 4.16
CA GLU A 21 35.28 -14.66 2.89
C GLU A 21 34.44 -15.15 1.71
N LEU A 22 34.38 -14.35 0.65
CA LEU A 22 33.91 -14.76 -0.66
C LEU A 22 35.10 -15.34 -1.46
N VAL A 23 35.16 -16.67 -1.51
CA VAL A 23 35.90 -17.39 -2.56
C VAL A 23 35.10 -17.28 -3.86
N GLU A 24 35.66 -16.61 -4.86
CA GLU A 24 35.11 -16.55 -6.22
C GLU A 24 35.17 -17.93 -6.91
N PRO A 25 34.08 -18.39 -7.55
CA PRO A 25 34.21 -19.32 -8.66
C PRO A 25 34.23 -18.52 -9.97
N ALA A 26 35.33 -18.69 -10.71
CA ALA A 26 35.46 -18.25 -12.09
C ALA A 26 34.29 -18.80 -12.93
N SER A 27 33.48 -17.92 -13.53
CA SER A 27 32.49 -18.32 -14.51
C SER A 27 32.74 -17.65 -15.86
N LYS A 28 32.72 -18.54 -16.85
CA LYS A 28 33.10 -18.42 -18.25
C LYS A 28 32.02 -17.63 -19.00
N GLY A 29 32.46 -16.68 -19.83
CA GLY A 29 31.59 -15.77 -20.59
C GLY A 29 30.61 -16.47 -21.52
N ARG A 30 29.42 -15.88 -21.64
CA ARG A 30 28.46 -16.12 -22.72
C ARG A 30 27.78 -14.81 -23.09
N ASP A 31 27.70 -14.56 -24.39
CA ASP A 31 27.42 -13.29 -25.04
C ASP A 31 26.01 -12.73 -24.78
N SER A 32 25.95 -11.42 -24.55
CA SER A 32 24.77 -10.66 -24.10
C SER A 32 23.97 -10.00 -25.22
N ALA A 33 24.06 -10.49 -26.46
CA ALA A 33 23.49 -9.79 -27.63
C ALA A 33 22.02 -10.14 -27.93
N GLU A 34 21.47 -11.26 -27.43
CA GLU A 34 20.11 -11.71 -27.78
C GLU A 34 19.01 -11.35 -26.76
N ALA A 35 19.35 -10.75 -25.62
CA ALA A 35 18.38 -10.49 -24.56
C ALA A 35 17.59 -9.16 -24.68
N LEU A 36 17.88 -8.33 -25.70
CA LEU A 36 17.35 -6.96 -25.75
C LEU A 36 16.14 -6.75 -26.69
N GLU A 37 15.73 -7.75 -27.48
CA GLU A 37 14.59 -7.62 -28.40
C GLU A 37 13.22 -8.02 -27.78
N GLN A 38 13.20 -8.58 -26.58
CA GLN A 38 11.96 -9.14 -25.99
C GLN A 38 11.19 -8.20 -25.03
N VAL A 39 11.67 -6.97 -24.81
CA VAL A 39 11.11 -6.07 -23.77
C VAL A 39 9.99 -5.13 -24.29
N GLY A 40 9.73 -5.08 -25.60
CA GLY A 40 8.79 -4.12 -26.20
C GLY A 40 7.29 -4.47 -26.16
N GLY A 41 6.90 -5.73 -25.89
CA GLY A 41 5.51 -6.20 -26.10
C GLY A 41 4.64 -6.40 -24.85
N GLY A 42 5.19 -6.23 -23.64
CA GLY A 42 4.59 -6.81 -22.43
C GLY A 42 3.50 -6.02 -21.71
N PHE A 43 3.30 -4.73 -22.01
CA PHE A 43 2.50 -3.87 -21.14
C PHE A 43 0.98 -4.12 -21.22
N LEU A 44 0.44 -4.42 -22.42
CA LEU A 44 -0.98 -4.75 -22.59
C LEU A 44 -1.32 -6.20 -22.20
N ALA A 45 -0.37 -7.13 -22.36
CA ALA A 45 -0.51 -8.51 -21.92
C ALA A 45 -0.54 -8.65 -20.39
N GLY A 46 0.15 -7.75 -19.67
CA GLY A 46 0.12 -7.68 -18.21
C GLY A 46 -1.24 -7.28 -17.63
N VAL A 47 -1.99 -6.41 -18.30
CA VAL A 47 -3.32 -5.96 -17.85
C VAL A 47 -4.39 -7.06 -18.07
N GLN A 48 -4.29 -7.81 -19.17
CA GLN A 48 -5.18 -8.95 -19.43
C GLN A 48 -4.89 -10.15 -18.49
N ASN A 49 -3.62 -10.41 -18.17
CA ASN A 49 -3.25 -11.44 -17.20
C ASN A 49 -3.68 -11.09 -15.76
N ALA A 50 -3.69 -9.80 -15.39
CA ALA A 50 -4.19 -9.37 -14.08
C ALA A 50 -5.70 -9.61 -13.92
N ALA A 51 -6.50 -9.41 -14.97
CA ALA A 51 -7.93 -9.74 -14.97
C ALA A 51 -8.17 -11.27 -14.90
N GLY A 52 -7.32 -12.06 -15.55
CA GLY A 52 -7.36 -13.54 -15.50
C GLY A 52 -7.05 -14.10 -14.11
N VAL A 53 -6.00 -13.61 -13.44
CA VAL A 53 -5.65 -13.99 -12.06
C VAL A 53 -6.74 -13.57 -11.07
N VAL A 54 -7.41 -12.45 -11.31
CA VAL A 54 -8.59 -12.03 -10.52
C VAL A 54 -9.76 -13.00 -10.70
N MET A 55 -10.00 -13.50 -11.92
CA MET A 55 -11.06 -14.49 -12.19
C MET A 55 -10.76 -15.88 -11.63
N GLU A 56 -9.51 -16.34 -11.69
CA GLU A 56 -9.09 -17.63 -11.13
C GLU A 56 -9.15 -17.62 -9.59
N ALA A 57 -8.82 -16.49 -8.97
CA ALA A 57 -9.00 -16.28 -7.53
C ALA A 57 -10.47 -16.21 -7.08
N LEU A 58 -11.43 -15.99 -8.00
CA LEU A 58 -12.87 -16.02 -7.71
C LEU A 58 -13.44 -17.44 -7.66
N GLN A 59 -12.74 -18.43 -8.23
CA GLN A 59 -13.23 -19.80 -8.38
C GLN A 59 -12.82 -20.73 -7.21
N ASP A 60 -11.84 -20.33 -6.39
CA ASP A 60 -11.24 -21.14 -5.31
C ASP A 60 -11.98 -21.03 -3.95
N ASP A 61 -13.08 -20.27 -3.86
CA ASP A 61 -13.83 -20.01 -2.60
C ASP A 61 -14.95 -21.03 -2.32
N GLY A 62 -15.03 -22.12 -3.08
CA GLY A 62 -16.08 -23.15 -2.97
C GLY A 62 -15.86 -24.22 -1.88
N VAL A 63 -14.76 -24.16 -1.12
CA VAL A 63 -14.49 -25.13 -0.05
C VAL A 63 -15.15 -24.65 1.25
N SER A 64 -16.29 -25.24 1.58
CA SER A 64 -17.04 -25.05 2.81
C SER A 64 -16.16 -25.32 4.03
N GLU A 65 -15.83 -24.29 4.83
CA GLU A 65 -15.25 -24.46 6.17
C GLU A 65 -16.35 -25.04 7.09
N GLU A 66 -16.44 -26.36 7.16
CA GLU A 66 -17.26 -27.07 8.14
C GLU A 66 -16.57 -26.95 9.50
N SER A 67 -17.12 -26.13 10.39
CA SER A 67 -16.59 -25.86 11.72
C SER A 67 -16.83 -27.07 12.63
N ASP A 68 -15.78 -27.83 12.91
CA ASP A 68 -15.80 -28.92 13.88
C ASP A 68 -15.80 -28.35 15.33
N PRO A 69 -16.86 -28.52 16.13
CA PRO A 69 -17.01 -27.88 17.44
C PRO A 69 -16.22 -28.56 18.58
N GLY A 70 -15.33 -29.53 18.28
CA GLY A 70 -14.77 -30.44 19.28
C GLY A 70 -13.30 -30.25 19.72
N ALA A 71 -12.48 -29.44 19.05
CA ALA A 71 -11.04 -29.43 19.32
C ALA A 71 -10.58 -28.28 20.25
N GLY A 72 -9.96 -28.67 21.37
CA GLY A 72 -9.57 -27.81 22.49
C GLY A 72 -8.76 -26.56 22.11
N GLY A 73 -9.17 -25.45 22.69
CA GLY A 73 -8.56 -24.15 22.47
C GLY A 73 -7.26 -23.97 23.24
N HIS A 74 -6.13 -24.02 22.55
CA HIS A 74 -4.92 -23.29 22.94
C HIS A 74 -4.20 -22.78 21.69
N HIS A 75 -3.71 -21.54 21.76
CA HIS A 75 -2.73 -20.91 20.86
C HIS A 75 -3.10 -20.31 19.48
N TRP A 76 -4.37 -20.02 19.18
CA TRP A 76 -4.73 -19.19 18.00
C TRP A 76 -4.90 -17.68 18.28
N PHE A 77 -4.54 -17.21 19.48
CA PHE A 77 -4.95 -15.88 19.96
C PHE A 77 -4.09 -14.70 19.46
N GLN A 78 -2.80 -14.90 19.12
CA GLN A 78 -1.93 -13.78 18.73
C GLN A 78 -1.95 -13.43 17.24
N HIS A 79 -2.16 -14.39 16.34
CA HIS A 79 -2.19 -14.12 14.89
C HIS A 79 -3.43 -13.32 14.45
N LYS A 80 -4.49 -13.31 15.28
CA LYS A 80 -5.67 -12.45 15.10
C LYS A 80 -5.36 -10.97 15.30
N SER A 81 -4.38 -10.61 16.14
CA SER A 81 -4.11 -9.23 16.51
C SER A 81 -3.51 -8.42 15.35
N TYR A 82 -2.50 -8.96 14.66
CA TYR A 82 -1.77 -8.22 13.63
C TYR A 82 -2.55 -7.99 12.33
N VAL A 83 -3.30 -9.01 11.89
CA VAL A 83 -4.18 -8.91 10.70
C VAL A 83 -5.37 -8.01 10.98
N HIS A 84 -5.75 -7.84 12.24
CA HIS A 84 -6.71 -6.82 12.64
C HIS A 84 -6.16 -5.41 12.40
N HIS A 85 -4.88 -5.15 12.70
CA HIS A 85 -4.35 -3.80 12.74
C HIS A 85 -4.18 -3.12 11.38
N SER A 86 -3.57 -3.77 10.39
CA SER A 86 -3.44 -3.19 9.04
C SER A 86 -4.81 -2.97 8.38
N HIS A 87 -5.77 -3.85 8.68
CA HIS A 87 -7.13 -3.75 8.22
C HIS A 87 -7.89 -2.60 8.90
N ILE A 88 -7.60 -2.28 10.17
CA ILE A 88 -8.20 -1.13 10.87
C ILE A 88 -7.79 0.19 10.22
N THR A 89 -6.51 0.40 9.92
CA THR A 89 -6.05 1.67 9.32
C THR A 89 -6.72 1.92 7.97
N VAL A 90 -6.74 0.91 7.09
CA VAL A 90 -7.37 1.04 5.76
C VAL A 90 -8.88 1.29 5.88
N LYS A 91 -9.54 0.62 6.85
CA LYS A 91 -10.96 0.87 7.16
C LYS A 91 -11.22 2.29 7.63
N MET A 92 -10.39 2.83 8.51
CA MET A 92 -10.55 4.22 8.98
C MET A 92 -10.43 5.21 7.83
N VAL A 93 -9.43 5.02 6.95
CA VAL A 93 -9.30 5.83 5.73
C VAL A 93 -10.55 5.69 4.85
N GLY A 94 -11.04 4.46 4.63
CA GLY A 94 -12.28 4.21 3.89
C GLY A 94 -13.49 4.95 4.48
N VAL A 95 -13.66 4.94 5.80
CA VAL A 95 -14.71 5.68 6.50
C VAL A 95 -14.58 7.19 6.30
N PHE A 96 -13.38 7.76 6.44
CA PHE A 96 -13.18 9.20 6.21
C PHE A 96 -13.46 9.61 4.77
N VAL A 97 -13.03 8.81 3.79
CA VAL A 97 -13.33 9.03 2.37
C VAL A 97 -14.83 8.93 2.11
N ALA A 98 -15.52 7.97 2.74
CA ALA A 98 -16.97 7.82 2.65
C ALA A 98 -17.74 9.00 3.25
N ILE A 99 -17.30 9.54 4.39
CA ILE A 99 -17.87 10.77 4.96
C ILE A 99 -17.66 11.95 3.99
N GLY A 100 -16.44 12.09 3.45
CA GLY A 100 -16.13 13.11 2.45
C GLY A 100 -17.00 13.01 1.20
N LEU A 101 -17.26 11.79 0.71
CA LEU A 101 -18.20 11.54 -0.40
C LEU A 101 -19.59 12.08 -0.09
N ILE A 102 -20.13 11.80 1.10
CA ILE A 102 -21.47 12.27 1.52
C ILE A 102 -21.50 13.79 1.59
N VAL A 103 -20.58 14.40 2.35
CA VAL A 103 -20.55 15.85 2.59
C VAL A 103 -20.45 16.61 1.26
N ILE A 104 -19.52 16.22 0.40
CA ILE A 104 -19.32 16.91 -0.88
C ILE A 104 -20.52 16.73 -1.81
N SER A 105 -21.13 15.54 -1.84
CA SER A 105 -22.31 15.29 -2.68
C SER A 105 -23.52 16.10 -2.22
N ILE A 106 -23.68 16.31 -0.90
CA ILE A 106 -24.70 17.19 -0.34
C ILE A 106 -24.45 18.65 -0.75
N LEU A 107 -23.22 19.14 -0.60
CA LEU A 107 -22.86 20.51 -0.99
C LEU A 107 -23.09 20.78 -2.48
N ASP A 108 -22.82 19.79 -3.34
CA ASP A 108 -23.06 19.89 -4.78
C ASP A 108 -24.57 19.88 -5.12
N ILE A 109 -25.38 19.08 -4.41
CA ILE A 109 -26.85 19.09 -4.55
C ILE A 109 -27.45 20.45 -4.21
N PHE A 110 -26.94 21.14 -3.18
CA PHE A 110 -27.46 22.45 -2.78
C PHE A 110 -26.95 23.61 -3.65
N GLY A 111 -26.12 23.34 -4.67
CA GLY A 111 -25.60 24.36 -5.56
C GLY A 111 -24.65 25.36 -4.89
N ILE A 112 -24.22 25.10 -3.64
CA ILE A 112 -23.22 25.92 -2.94
C ILE A 112 -21.88 25.87 -3.68
N ALA A 113 -21.64 24.74 -4.33
CA ALA A 113 -20.42 24.37 -5.00
C ALA A 113 -20.35 24.76 -6.47
N ARG A 114 -21.50 24.94 -7.14
CA ARG A 114 -21.58 24.77 -8.59
C ARG A 114 -22.29 25.92 -9.27
N ASP A 115 -21.78 26.30 -10.44
CA ASP A 115 -22.43 27.25 -11.31
C ASP A 115 -23.77 26.66 -11.81
N PRO A 116 -24.91 27.33 -11.59
CA PRO A 116 -26.23 26.82 -11.99
C PRO A 116 -26.34 26.48 -13.49
N ALA A 117 -25.49 27.06 -14.34
CA ALA A 117 -25.45 26.76 -15.76
C ALA A 117 -25.00 25.31 -16.09
N ASP A 118 -24.24 24.66 -15.21
CA ASP A 118 -23.66 23.33 -15.43
C ASP A 118 -24.48 22.19 -14.78
N ALA A 119 -25.69 22.48 -14.30
CA ALA A 119 -26.53 21.53 -13.57
C ALA A 119 -27.21 20.51 -14.50
N LEU A 120 -26.43 19.59 -15.09
CA LEU A 120 -27.01 18.46 -15.82
C LEU A 120 -27.68 17.48 -14.85
N PRO A 121 -28.87 16.93 -15.18
CA PRO A 121 -29.58 15.95 -14.35
C PRO A 121 -28.72 14.76 -13.92
N PHE A 122 -27.76 14.38 -14.77
CA PHE A 122 -26.81 13.30 -14.49
C PHE A 122 -25.96 13.54 -13.24
N HIS A 123 -25.55 14.79 -12.96
CA HIS A 123 -24.78 15.10 -11.76
C HIS A 123 -25.59 14.94 -10.48
N TYR A 124 -26.87 15.31 -10.53
CA TYR A 124 -27.78 15.12 -9.40
C TYR A 124 -27.93 13.62 -9.07
N VAL A 125 -28.13 12.78 -10.10
CA VAL A 125 -28.20 11.33 -9.95
C VAL A 125 -26.89 10.76 -9.39
N HIS A 126 -25.74 11.21 -9.90
CA HIS A 126 -24.42 10.81 -9.41
C HIS A 126 -24.18 11.19 -7.95
N ASN A 127 -24.63 12.38 -7.51
CA ASN A 127 -24.48 12.81 -6.12
C ASN A 127 -25.37 11.99 -5.17
N ILE A 128 -26.62 11.70 -5.57
CA ILE A 128 -27.49 10.79 -4.80
C ILE A 128 -26.84 9.41 -4.70
N TRP A 129 -26.29 8.91 -5.81
CA TRP A 129 -25.56 7.64 -5.85
C TRP A 129 -24.38 7.64 -4.88
N ASN A 130 -23.55 8.68 -4.89
CA ASN A 130 -22.42 8.83 -3.97
C ASN A 130 -22.84 8.89 -2.51
N ILE A 131 -23.97 9.53 -2.17
CA ILE A 131 -24.50 9.54 -0.80
C ILE A 131 -24.86 8.11 -0.38
N PHE A 132 -25.59 7.38 -1.22
CA PHE A 132 -25.98 6.00 -0.94
C PHE A 132 -24.75 5.11 -0.71
N PHE A 133 -23.75 5.16 -1.60
CA PHE A 133 -22.53 4.37 -1.46
C PHE A 133 -21.65 4.83 -0.31
N GLY A 134 -21.59 6.12 0.00
CA GLY A 134 -20.90 6.63 1.18
C GLY A 134 -21.50 6.07 2.47
N VAL A 135 -22.82 6.04 2.59
CA VAL A 135 -23.51 5.42 3.75
C VAL A 135 -23.21 3.92 3.80
N LEU A 136 -23.31 3.22 2.67
CA LEU A 136 -23.00 1.79 2.57
C LEU A 136 -21.56 1.48 3.03
N MET A 137 -20.58 2.28 2.60
CA MET A 137 -19.18 2.15 2.99
C MET A 137 -18.96 2.39 4.48
N ILE A 138 -19.63 3.38 5.08
CA ILE A 138 -19.59 3.57 6.54
C ILE A 138 -20.09 2.31 7.25
N PHE A 139 -21.20 1.71 6.81
CA PHE A 139 -21.67 0.46 7.38
C PHE A 139 -20.71 -0.71 7.15
N MET A 140 -19.93 -0.73 6.07
CA MET A 140 -18.99 -1.81 5.79
C MET A 140 -17.70 -1.72 6.62
N ASP A 141 -17.19 -0.51 6.85
CA ASP A 141 -15.86 -0.30 7.42
C ASP A 141 -15.85 0.26 8.83
N ALA A 142 -16.92 0.96 9.25
CA ALA A 142 -16.96 1.51 10.60
C ALA A 142 -16.90 0.39 11.65
N PRO A 143 -16.08 0.56 12.70
CA PRO A 143 -16.08 -0.36 13.83
C PRO A 143 -17.47 -0.44 14.44
N ALA A 144 -17.92 -1.64 14.85
CA ALA A 144 -19.23 -1.83 15.47
C ALA A 144 -19.46 -0.89 16.69
N LYS A 145 -18.39 -0.61 17.44
CA LYS A 145 -18.39 0.36 18.55
C LYS A 145 -18.80 1.79 18.14
N TRP A 146 -18.50 2.21 16.90
CA TRP A 146 -18.87 3.53 16.38
C TRP A 146 -20.31 3.55 15.87
N LEU A 147 -20.82 2.42 15.38
CA LEU A 147 -22.18 2.31 14.87
C LEU A 147 -23.23 2.22 16.00
N GLY A 148 -22.86 1.75 17.19
CA GLY A 148 -23.79 1.57 18.31
C GLY A 148 -24.95 0.65 17.89
N LYS A 149 -26.19 1.16 17.93
CA LYS A 149 -27.39 0.42 17.46
C LYS A 149 -27.31 0.05 15.97
N GLY A 150 -26.53 0.79 15.17
CA GLY A 150 -26.29 0.51 13.76
C GLY A 150 -25.50 -0.78 13.50
N ALA A 151 -24.85 -1.38 14.51
CA ALA A 151 -24.13 -2.64 14.35
C ALA A 151 -25.07 -3.82 14.01
N ALA A 152 -26.33 -3.78 14.46
CA ALA A 152 -27.34 -4.76 14.07
C ALA A 152 -27.63 -4.70 12.57
N TRP A 153 -27.73 -3.50 12.01
CA TRP A 153 -27.92 -3.28 10.57
C TRP A 153 -26.72 -3.75 9.76
N GLN A 154 -25.49 -3.49 10.23
CA GLN A 154 -24.26 -4.01 9.61
C GLN A 154 -24.28 -5.54 9.55
N THR A 155 -24.69 -6.20 10.64
CA THR A 155 -24.76 -7.67 10.70
C THR A 155 -25.84 -8.22 9.77
N ALA A 156 -27.03 -7.61 9.75
CA ALA A 156 -28.11 -7.98 8.82
C ALA A 156 -27.72 -7.75 7.35
N LEU A 157 -26.97 -6.69 7.06
CA LEU A 157 -26.42 -6.43 5.73
C LEU A 157 -25.45 -7.54 5.30
N TRP A 158 -24.55 -7.97 6.19
CA TRP A 158 -23.65 -9.09 5.90
C TRP A 158 -24.36 -10.44 5.77
N GLN A 159 -25.47 -10.65 6.48
CA GLN A 159 -26.30 -11.85 6.30
C GLN A 159 -26.96 -11.86 4.91
N LYS A 160 -27.49 -10.71 4.45
CA LYS A 160 -28.13 -10.60 3.14
C LYS A 160 -27.14 -10.57 1.97
N ALA A 161 -25.96 -9.98 2.19
CA ALA A 161 -24.89 -9.89 1.20
C ALA A 161 -23.55 -10.30 1.84
N PRO A 162 -23.29 -11.62 1.98
CA PRO A 162 -22.09 -12.13 2.63
C PRO A 162 -20.79 -11.65 1.99
N SER A 163 -20.81 -11.35 0.68
CA SER A 163 -19.68 -10.77 -0.04
C SER A 163 -19.21 -9.46 0.57
N LEU A 164 -20.12 -8.60 1.05
CA LEU A 164 -19.79 -7.31 1.70
C LEU A 164 -19.13 -7.49 3.08
N GLY A 165 -19.37 -8.63 3.73
CA GLY A 165 -18.68 -9.02 4.97
C GLY A 165 -17.25 -9.49 4.75
N LYS A 166 -16.91 -9.94 3.53
CA LYS A 166 -15.56 -10.37 3.15
C LYS A 166 -14.71 -9.19 2.68
N ALA A 167 -13.40 -9.24 2.93
CA ALA A 167 -12.48 -8.17 2.55
C ALA A 167 -12.43 -7.93 1.02
N ARG A 168 -12.51 -9.01 0.22
CA ARG A 168 -12.60 -8.92 -1.24
C ARG A 168 -13.82 -8.14 -1.71
N GLY A 169 -15.01 -8.46 -1.21
CA GLY A 169 -16.23 -7.75 -1.61
C GLY A 169 -16.21 -6.28 -1.17
N ARG A 170 -15.67 -5.97 0.02
CA ARG A 170 -15.43 -4.57 0.41
C ARG A 170 -14.52 -3.84 -0.55
N ALA A 171 -13.39 -4.44 -0.91
CA ALA A 171 -12.45 -3.85 -1.84
C ALA A 171 -13.09 -3.61 -3.21
N LEU A 172 -13.88 -4.55 -3.74
CA LEU A 172 -14.59 -4.38 -5.01
C LEU A 172 -15.56 -3.20 -4.99
N VAL A 173 -16.30 -2.99 -3.89
CA VAL A 173 -17.17 -1.81 -3.75
C VAL A 173 -16.35 -0.52 -3.78
N HIS A 174 -15.23 -0.44 -3.05
CA HIS A 174 -14.35 0.73 -3.08
C HIS A 174 -13.81 0.99 -4.49
N PHE A 175 -13.38 -0.07 -5.18
CA PHE A 175 -12.88 0.03 -6.55
C PHE A 175 -13.94 0.59 -7.47
N TYR A 176 -15.15 0.01 -7.42
CA TYR A 176 -16.27 0.38 -8.26
C TYR A 176 -16.67 1.85 -8.06
N VAL A 177 -16.88 2.27 -6.81
CA VAL A 177 -17.22 3.66 -6.49
C VAL A 177 -16.09 4.62 -6.86
N GLY A 178 -14.84 4.20 -6.65
CA GLY A 178 -13.66 4.96 -7.03
C GLY A 178 -13.55 5.19 -8.54
N VAL A 179 -13.69 4.13 -9.34
CA VAL A 179 -13.64 4.19 -10.81
C VAL A 179 -14.76 5.06 -11.37
N ILE A 180 -15.99 4.96 -10.85
CA ILE A 180 -17.08 5.85 -11.28
C ILE A 180 -16.75 7.30 -10.98
N ASN A 181 -16.26 7.61 -9.77
CA ASN A 181 -15.89 8.99 -9.44
C ASN A 181 -14.73 9.51 -10.30
N LEU A 182 -13.78 8.66 -10.68
CA LEU A 182 -12.72 9.02 -11.64
C LEU A 182 -13.28 9.23 -13.06
N ALA A 183 -14.22 8.42 -13.51
CA ALA A 183 -14.83 8.58 -14.83
C ALA A 183 -15.57 9.93 -14.96
N MET A 184 -16.13 10.44 -13.87
CA MET A 184 -16.79 11.75 -13.81
C MET A 184 -15.83 12.94 -13.97
N VAL A 185 -14.52 12.75 -13.70
CA VAL A 185 -13.50 13.80 -13.89
C VAL A 185 -13.43 14.23 -15.35
N ASN A 186 -13.66 13.31 -16.29
CA ASN A 186 -13.51 13.54 -17.73
C ASN A 186 -14.60 14.46 -18.33
N TRP A 187 -15.62 14.82 -17.54
CA TRP A 187 -16.81 15.53 -18.00
C TRP A 187 -16.86 17.00 -17.57
N SER A 188 -15.90 17.46 -16.77
CA SER A 188 -15.87 18.84 -16.28
C SER A 188 -14.59 19.54 -16.76
N PRO A 189 -14.67 20.82 -17.18
CA PRO A 189 -13.47 21.63 -17.37
C PRO A 189 -12.64 21.61 -16.08
N PHE A 190 -11.32 21.76 -16.21
CA PHE A 190 -10.39 21.64 -15.08
C PHE A 190 -10.68 22.70 -14.01
N THR A 191 -11.48 22.32 -13.01
CA THR A 191 -11.93 23.16 -11.90
C THR A 191 -11.44 22.56 -10.58
N LEU A 192 -11.53 23.32 -9.48
CA LEU A 192 -11.28 22.80 -8.13
C LEU A 192 -12.06 21.50 -7.86
N TRP A 193 -13.27 21.38 -8.41
CA TRP A 193 -14.10 20.17 -8.30
C TRP A 193 -13.53 18.96 -9.02
N THR A 194 -12.85 19.16 -10.14
CA THR A 194 -12.11 18.10 -10.84
C THR A 194 -11.05 17.52 -9.91
N ILE A 195 -10.31 18.36 -9.19
CA ILE A 195 -9.30 17.92 -8.20
C ILE A 195 -9.97 17.16 -7.04
N VAL A 196 -11.10 17.66 -6.54
CA VAL A 196 -11.84 16.99 -5.45
C VAL A 196 -12.39 15.63 -5.91
N ASN A 197 -12.96 15.54 -7.11
CA ASN A 197 -13.43 14.28 -7.71
C ASN A 197 -12.28 13.29 -7.92
N LEU A 198 -11.15 13.80 -8.39
CA LEU A 198 -9.94 13.01 -8.60
C LEU A 198 -9.37 12.47 -7.29
N ALA A 199 -9.26 13.32 -6.26
CA ALA A 199 -8.79 12.91 -4.94
C ALA A 199 -9.72 11.86 -4.32
N ARG A 200 -11.04 12.05 -4.42
CA ARG A 200 -12.04 11.09 -3.92
C ARG A 200 -11.99 9.76 -4.68
N GLY A 201 -12.09 9.80 -6.00
CA GLY A 201 -12.07 8.58 -6.83
C GLY A 201 -10.74 7.84 -6.71
N GLY A 202 -9.63 8.56 -6.77
CA GLY A 202 -8.27 8.02 -6.65
C GLY A 202 -8.01 7.40 -5.29
N SER A 203 -8.41 8.04 -4.19
CA SER A 203 -8.26 7.47 -2.84
C SER A 203 -9.07 6.19 -2.67
N LEU A 204 -10.30 6.11 -3.17
CA LEU A 204 -11.12 4.90 -3.15
C LEU A 204 -10.50 3.74 -3.93
N VAL A 205 -10.02 4.00 -5.15
CA VAL A 205 -9.31 2.99 -5.96
C VAL A 205 -8.06 2.53 -5.22
N THR A 206 -7.29 3.44 -4.65
CA THR A 206 -6.07 3.11 -3.92
C THR A 206 -6.37 2.28 -2.67
N CYS A 207 -7.37 2.67 -1.88
CA CYS A 207 -7.86 1.90 -0.74
C CYS A 207 -8.26 0.48 -1.16
N SER A 208 -8.99 0.33 -2.26
CA SER A 208 -9.37 -0.97 -2.79
C SER A 208 -8.17 -1.85 -3.12
N VAL A 209 -7.19 -1.31 -3.87
CA VAL A 209 -5.98 -2.03 -4.25
C VAL A 209 -5.22 -2.47 -3.00
N ILE A 210 -5.08 -1.59 -2.01
CA ILE A 210 -4.43 -1.93 -0.73
C ILE A 210 -5.21 -3.05 -0.01
N MET A 211 -6.54 -3.01 0.02
CA MET A 211 -7.34 -4.08 0.63
C MET A 211 -7.15 -5.43 -0.09
N LEU A 212 -7.12 -5.43 -1.42
CA LEU A 212 -6.90 -6.65 -2.23
C LEU A 212 -5.49 -7.21 -2.01
N LEU A 213 -4.47 -6.36 -2.02
CA LEU A 213 -3.09 -6.76 -1.78
C LEU A 213 -2.91 -7.32 -0.37
N ASN A 214 -3.46 -6.65 0.64
CA ASN A 214 -3.43 -7.15 2.03
C ASN A 214 -4.13 -8.50 2.16
N HIS A 215 -5.27 -8.69 1.49
CA HIS A 215 -5.97 -9.96 1.46
C HIS A 215 -5.14 -11.06 0.78
N HIS A 216 -4.51 -10.77 -0.35
CA HIS A 216 -3.68 -11.73 -1.08
C HIS A 216 -2.46 -12.14 -0.26
N THR A 217 -1.73 -11.17 0.30
CA THR A 217 -0.56 -11.42 1.16
C THR A 217 -0.94 -12.27 2.37
N TYR A 218 -2.08 -11.98 3.00
CA TYR A 218 -2.61 -12.79 4.10
C TYR A 218 -2.87 -14.25 3.70
N HIS A 219 -3.49 -14.49 2.54
CA HIS A 219 -3.74 -15.84 2.04
C HIS A 219 -2.45 -16.60 1.72
N CYS A 220 -1.50 -15.97 1.03
CA CYS A 220 -0.21 -16.57 0.73
C CYS A 220 0.51 -17.00 2.01
N GLN A 221 0.48 -16.14 3.03
CA GLN A 221 1.14 -16.43 4.30
C GLN A 221 0.42 -17.48 5.14
N ARG A 222 -0.92 -17.46 5.20
CA ARG A 222 -1.69 -18.52 5.85
C ARG A 222 -1.36 -19.87 5.22
N ARG A 223 -1.27 -19.94 3.88
CA ARG A 223 -0.86 -21.15 3.15
C ARG A 223 0.56 -21.59 3.51
N SER A 224 1.52 -20.67 3.63
CA SER A 224 2.89 -21.04 4.03
C SER A 224 2.97 -21.55 5.47
N HIS A 225 2.23 -20.94 6.40
CA HIS A 225 2.22 -21.36 7.81
C HIS A 225 1.56 -22.73 7.98
N VAL A 226 0.41 -22.96 7.33
CA VAL A 226 -0.23 -24.28 7.35
C VAL A 226 0.70 -25.35 6.76
N ARG A 227 1.41 -25.07 5.66
CA ARG A 227 2.40 -26.02 5.10
C ARG A 227 3.54 -26.33 6.06
N ARG A 228 4.02 -25.36 6.85
CA ARG A 228 5.08 -25.60 7.85
C ARG A 228 4.56 -26.44 9.02
N ASN A 229 3.33 -26.18 9.47
CA ASN A 229 2.74 -26.86 10.63
C ASN A 229 2.12 -28.22 10.32
N PHE A 230 1.78 -28.50 9.06
CA PHE A 230 1.24 -29.80 8.66
C PHE A 230 2.27 -30.95 8.71
N ASN A 231 3.55 -30.64 8.95
CA ASN A 231 4.58 -31.62 9.31
C ASN A 231 4.56 -31.94 10.84
N GLY A 232 3.56 -31.44 11.57
CA GLY A 232 3.48 -31.36 13.04
C GLY A 232 3.22 -32.65 13.82
N ALA A 233 3.24 -33.85 13.20
CA ALA A 233 3.30 -35.09 13.99
C ALA A 233 4.60 -35.17 14.83
N ALA A 234 5.64 -34.41 14.46
CA ALA A 234 6.88 -34.27 15.24
C ALA A 234 6.85 -33.16 16.31
N ALA A 235 5.85 -32.27 16.32
CA ALA A 235 5.84 -31.04 17.13
C ALA A 235 5.40 -31.26 18.59
N ALA A 236 4.64 -32.34 18.88
CA ALA A 236 4.18 -32.63 20.24
C ALA A 236 5.31 -33.03 21.22
N ALA A 237 6.48 -33.44 20.72
CA ALA A 237 7.63 -33.82 21.55
C ALA A 237 8.49 -32.64 22.01
N LYS A 238 8.26 -31.42 21.49
CA LYS A 238 9.17 -30.26 21.66
C LYS A 238 8.57 -29.09 22.48
N ALA A 239 7.59 -29.35 23.34
CA ALA A 239 6.92 -28.29 24.12
C ALA A 239 7.85 -27.47 25.06
N SER A 240 9.02 -28.00 25.44
CA SER A 240 10.04 -27.23 26.18
C SER A 240 10.99 -26.43 25.26
N GLU A 241 11.16 -26.85 24.01
CA GLU A 241 11.81 -26.07 22.95
C GLU A 241 10.92 -24.90 22.49
N ALA A 242 9.59 -25.09 22.55
CA ALA A 242 8.59 -24.09 22.18
C ALA A 242 8.69 -22.77 22.97
N LEU A 243 9.24 -22.79 24.19
CA LEU A 243 9.49 -21.56 24.98
C LEU A 243 10.67 -20.74 24.44
N HIS A 244 11.69 -21.41 23.87
CA HIS A 244 12.77 -20.77 23.12
C HIS A 244 12.27 -20.33 21.73
N GLU A 245 11.40 -21.14 21.12
CA GLU A 245 10.70 -20.85 19.89
C GLU A 245 9.78 -19.61 20.05
N PHE A 246 9.19 -19.36 21.23
CA PHE A 246 8.41 -18.13 21.50
C PHE A 246 9.25 -16.85 21.45
N GLN A 247 10.51 -16.90 21.86
CA GLN A 247 11.42 -15.75 21.72
C GLN A 247 11.84 -15.55 20.26
N GLU A 248 12.05 -16.65 19.52
CA GLU A 248 12.24 -16.61 18.06
C GLU A 248 10.98 -16.13 17.33
N GLU A 249 9.78 -16.52 17.75
CA GLU A 249 8.50 -16.08 17.19
C GLU A 249 8.25 -14.60 17.48
N ALA A 250 8.63 -14.10 18.66
CA ALA A 250 8.57 -12.66 18.95
C ALA A 250 9.54 -11.85 18.08
N LEU A 251 10.74 -12.39 17.80
CA LEU A 251 11.67 -11.84 16.80
C LEU A 251 11.11 -11.97 15.38
N GLU A 252 10.41 -13.07 15.06
CA GLU A 252 9.77 -13.29 13.77
C GLU A 252 8.61 -12.31 13.58
N VAL A 253 7.82 -12.02 14.63
CA VAL A 253 6.79 -10.97 14.63
C VAL A 253 7.43 -9.61 14.40
N ARG A 254 8.58 -9.30 15.00
CA ARG A 254 9.31 -8.05 14.72
C ARG A 254 9.82 -7.99 13.28
N SER A 255 10.33 -9.11 12.75
CA SER A 255 10.70 -9.27 11.34
C SER A 255 9.48 -9.18 10.43
N TYR A 256 8.32 -9.60 10.91
CA TYR A 256 7.04 -9.63 10.22
C TYR A 256 6.42 -8.24 10.12
N ILE A 257 6.59 -7.42 11.16
CA ILE A 257 6.30 -5.98 11.15
C ILE A 257 7.20 -5.26 10.15
N ALA A 258 8.49 -5.61 10.13
CA ALA A 258 9.41 -5.10 9.13
C ALA A 258 9.03 -5.53 7.69
N LYS A 259 8.42 -6.72 7.52
CA LYS A 259 7.96 -7.25 6.23
C LYS A 259 6.59 -6.73 5.77
N ASN A 260 5.68 -6.31 6.65
CA ASN A 260 4.38 -5.73 6.25
C ASN A 260 4.50 -4.39 5.49
N HIS A 261 5.67 -3.75 5.55
CA HIS A 261 6.05 -2.66 4.64
C HIS A 261 6.09 -3.05 3.15
N CYS A 262 5.99 -4.34 2.81
CA CYS A 262 6.11 -4.81 1.44
C CYS A 262 5.04 -4.19 0.53
N THR A 263 3.77 -4.12 0.96
CA THR A 263 2.69 -3.59 0.10
C THR A 263 2.89 -2.11 -0.22
N THR A 264 3.16 -1.27 0.78
CA THR A 264 3.38 0.17 0.56
C THR A 264 4.64 0.43 -0.25
N ARG A 265 5.72 -0.33 -0.01
CA ARG A 265 6.94 -0.26 -0.83
C ARG A 265 6.70 -0.66 -2.28
N ILE A 266 5.94 -1.72 -2.54
CA ILE A 266 5.61 -2.15 -3.90
C ILE A 266 4.78 -1.06 -4.61
N VAL A 267 3.76 -0.50 -3.95
CA VAL A 267 2.93 0.56 -4.54
C VAL A 267 3.76 1.82 -4.82
N SER A 268 4.58 2.25 -3.86
CA SER A 268 5.52 3.36 -4.04
C SER A 268 6.50 3.12 -5.19
N PHE A 269 7.08 1.92 -5.27
CA PHE A 269 7.98 1.52 -6.35
C PHE A 269 7.28 1.59 -7.71
N LEU A 270 6.07 1.03 -7.82
CA LEU A 270 5.28 1.08 -9.07
C LEU A 270 4.92 2.52 -9.45
N ALA A 271 4.53 3.35 -8.48
CA ALA A 271 4.25 4.77 -8.72
C ALA A 271 5.51 5.52 -9.19
N ALA A 272 6.68 5.20 -8.64
CA ALA A 272 7.96 5.76 -9.06
C ALA A 272 8.33 5.34 -10.49
N ILE A 273 8.17 4.07 -10.85
CA ILE A 273 8.39 3.60 -12.24
C ILE A 273 7.44 4.31 -13.21
N ALA A 274 6.17 4.47 -12.86
CA ALA A 274 5.21 5.23 -13.68
C ALA A 274 5.63 6.69 -13.83
N LEU A 275 6.09 7.35 -12.75
CA LEU A 275 6.60 8.72 -12.79
C LEU A 275 7.85 8.85 -13.68
N ILE A 276 8.75 7.86 -13.68
CA ILE A 276 9.92 7.85 -14.59
C ILE A 276 9.44 7.85 -16.04
N VAL A 277 8.53 6.94 -16.40
CA VAL A 277 8.00 6.82 -17.77
C VAL A 277 7.29 8.11 -18.19
N ILE A 278 6.42 8.66 -17.35
CA ILE A 278 5.69 9.89 -17.64
C ILE A 278 6.63 11.09 -17.75
N SER A 279 7.66 11.18 -16.90
CA SER A 279 8.65 12.26 -16.98
C SER A 279 9.46 12.18 -18.28
N ILE A 280 9.84 10.98 -18.74
CA ILE A 280 10.47 10.79 -20.05
C ILE A 280 9.54 11.21 -21.19
N LEU A 281 8.28 10.76 -21.17
CA LEU A 281 7.27 11.13 -22.18
C LEU A 281 7.03 12.65 -22.22
N GLY A 282 7.01 13.30 -21.05
CA GLY A 282 6.93 14.74 -20.91
C GLY A 282 8.13 15.46 -21.51
N MET A 283 9.35 14.96 -21.28
CA MET A 283 10.58 15.53 -21.86
C MET A 283 10.68 15.34 -23.38
N ILE A 284 10.21 14.21 -23.93
CA ILE A 284 10.20 13.97 -25.39
C ILE A 284 9.09 14.78 -26.09
N ASN A 285 8.17 15.37 -25.31
CA ASN A 285 7.01 16.13 -25.81
C ASN A 285 6.11 15.30 -26.73
N VAL A 286 5.94 13.99 -26.45
CA VAL A 286 5.05 13.10 -27.23
C VAL A 286 3.59 13.56 -27.16
N LEU A 287 3.22 14.32 -26.13
CA LEU A 287 1.85 14.72 -25.84
C LEU A 287 1.49 16.15 -26.27
N GLY A 288 2.39 16.84 -26.99
CA GLY A 288 2.14 18.21 -27.46
C GLY A 288 1.93 19.21 -26.31
N ALA A 289 2.45 18.92 -25.12
CA ALA A 289 2.36 19.80 -23.97
C ALA A 289 3.25 21.04 -24.22
N LEU A 290 2.66 22.22 -24.08
CA LEU A 290 3.25 23.53 -24.38
C LEU A 290 4.70 23.69 -23.90
N PHE A 291 5.53 24.21 -24.81
CA PHE A 291 6.97 24.52 -24.68
C PHE A 291 7.29 25.61 -23.65
N SER A 292 6.94 25.40 -22.38
CA SER A 292 7.53 26.19 -21.31
C SER A 292 8.83 25.53 -20.86
N PRO A 293 10.00 26.20 -20.94
CA PRO A 293 11.27 25.69 -20.39
C PRO A 293 11.14 25.22 -18.94
N PHE A 294 10.20 25.80 -18.19
CA PHE A 294 9.88 25.43 -16.82
C PHE A 294 9.39 23.97 -16.71
N HIS A 295 8.60 23.46 -17.66
CA HIS A 295 8.10 22.09 -17.65
C HIS A 295 9.22 21.06 -17.82
N TYR A 296 10.27 21.38 -18.59
CA TYR A 296 11.44 20.52 -18.72
C TYR A 296 12.21 20.41 -17.40
N VAL A 297 12.38 21.52 -16.68
CA VAL A 297 13.04 21.54 -15.37
C VAL A 297 12.26 20.67 -14.38
N ILE A 298 10.93 20.81 -14.35
CA ILE A 298 10.06 19.95 -13.52
C ILE A 298 10.17 18.49 -13.93
N GLY A 299 10.15 18.18 -15.23
CA GLY A 299 10.28 16.82 -15.74
C GLY A 299 11.60 16.15 -15.33
N ILE A 300 12.72 16.86 -15.47
CA ILE A 300 14.05 16.38 -15.05
C ILE A 300 14.09 16.17 -13.54
N PHE A 301 13.53 17.11 -12.77
CA PHE A 301 13.46 17.01 -11.31
C PHE A 301 12.65 15.79 -10.86
N ASN A 302 11.45 15.59 -11.42
CA ASN A 302 10.58 14.45 -11.12
C ASN A 302 11.22 13.12 -11.53
N PHE A 303 11.88 13.07 -12.69
CA PHE A 303 12.62 11.90 -13.15
C PHE A 303 13.72 11.48 -12.15
N PHE A 304 14.53 12.44 -11.69
CA PHE A 304 15.60 12.18 -10.73
C PHE A 304 15.07 11.63 -9.40
N TRP A 305 14.04 12.26 -8.84
CA TRP A 305 13.47 11.81 -7.57
C TRP A 305 12.73 10.48 -7.68
N ALA A 306 12.07 10.23 -8.80
CA ALA A 306 11.42 8.94 -9.05
C ALA A 306 12.45 7.81 -9.15
N ILE A 307 13.63 8.03 -9.74
CA ILE A 307 14.75 7.08 -9.70
C ILE A 307 15.19 6.80 -8.27
N ILE A 308 15.34 7.85 -7.45
CA ILE A 308 15.71 7.68 -6.02
C ILE A 308 14.68 6.82 -5.30
N ILE A 309 13.38 7.09 -5.46
CA ILE A 309 12.32 6.28 -4.84
C ILE A 309 12.39 4.83 -5.34
N ALA A 310 12.56 4.60 -6.64
CA ALA A 310 12.67 3.27 -7.21
C ALA A 310 13.87 2.49 -6.66
N LEU A 311 15.02 3.15 -6.46
CA LEU A 311 16.22 2.54 -5.87
C LEU A 311 16.04 2.20 -4.38
N ILE A 312 15.36 3.06 -3.63
CA ILE A 312 15.12 2.88 -2.19
C ILE A 312 14.13 1.74 -1.95
N ASP A 313 13.02 1.73 -2.69
CA ASP A 313 11.92 0.82 -2.41
C ASP A 313 11.99 -0.50 -3.18
N GLY A 314 12.70 -0.54 -4.31
CA GLY A 314 12.91 -1.76 -5.08
C GLY A 314 13.69 -2.84 -4.31
N GLU A 315 13.61 -4.07 -4.82
CA GLU A 315 14.27 -5.22 -4.21
C GLU A 315 15.79 -5.08 -4.33
N ALA A 316 16.54 -5.37 -3.26
CA ALA A 316 17.99 -5.19 -3.26
C ALA A 316 18.70 -6.06 -4.31
N SER A 317 18.15 -7.24 -4.59
CA SER A 317 18.69 -8.18 -5.59
C SER A 317 18.66 -7.61 -7.01
N TRP A 318 17.70 -6.73 -7.34
CA TRP A 318 17.61 -6.11 -8.67
C TRP A 318 18.76 -5.15 -8.94
N PHE A 319 19.27 -4.49 -7.90
CA PHE A 319 20.34 -3.50 -8.02
C PHE A 319 21.73 -4.04 -7.65
N ALA A 320 21.84 -5.31 -7.25
CA ALA A 320 23.13 -5.95 -6.97
C ALA A 320 24.05 -5.92 -8.20
N LYS A 321 23.47 -6.03 -9.41
CA LYS A 321 24.21 -5.93 -10.68
C LYS A 321 24.57 -4.49 -11.06
N CYS A 322 23.88 -3.50 -10.49
CA CYS A 322 24.06 -2.09 -10.79
C CYS A 322 25.05 -1.42 -9.82
N GLY A 323 26.19 -2.06 -9.52
CA GLY A 323 27.28 -1.46 -8.75
C GLY A 323 26.90 -1.01 -7.33
N ASN A 324 25.93 -1.65 -6.68
CA ASN A 324 25.48 -1.32 -5.32
C ASN A 324 25.02 0.14 -5.15
N CYS A 325 24.41 0.76 -6.18
CA CYS A 325 23.90 2.14 -6.13
C CYS A 325 23.07 2.44 -4.88
N ARG A 326 22.26 1.48 -4.40
CA ARG A 326 21.44 1.62 -3.19
C ARG A 326 22.29 1.79 -1.92
N VAL A 327 23.37 1.02 -1.77
CA VAL A 327 24.27 1.12 -0.61
C VAL A 327 24.98 2.47 -0.62
N SER A 328 25.46 2.90 -1.79
CA SER A 328 26.04 4.23 -1.97
C SER A 328 25.04 5.33 -1.61
N LEU A 329 23.79 5.23 -2.08
CA LEU A 329 22.74 6.19 -1.76
C LEU A 329 22.51 6.30 -0.24
N PHE A 330 22.42 5.17 0.48
CA PHE A 330 22.25 5.18 1.93
C PHE A 330 23.49 5.64 2.70
N ARG A 331 24.69 5.45 2.14
CA ARG A 331 25.93 5.99 2.71
C ARG A 331 25.96 7.52 2.66
N TRP A 332 25.52 8.12 1.55
CA TRP A 332 25.46 9.58 1.40
C TRP A 332 24.24 10.19 2.12
N PHE A 333 23.11 9.49 2.10
CA PHE A 333 21.85 9.96 2.67
C PHE A 333 21.28 8.92 3.65
N PRO A 334 21.86 8.81 4.87
CA PRO A 334 21.43 7.82 5.85
C PRO A 334 19.97 8.02 6.30
N VAL A 335 19.43 9.24 6.16
CA VAL A 335 18.01 9.53 6.44
C VAL A 335 17.08 8.63 5.62
N PHE A 336 17.44 8.28 4.39
CA PHE A 336 16.64 7.43 3.51
C PHE A 336 16.67 5.95 3.88
N ALA A 337 17.57 5.51 4.76
CA ALA A 337 17.52 4.16 5.32
C ALA A 337 16.40 4.05 6.38
N THR A 338 16.05 5.15 7.03
CA THR A 338 15.00 5.20 8.06
C THR A 338 13.60 5.17 7.44
N LEU A 339 12.63 4.57 8.13
CA LEU A 339 11.23 4.59 7.68
C LEU A 339 10.65 6.02 7.62
N PRO A 340 10.84 6.90 8.62
CA PRO A 340 10.35 8.29 8.54
C PRO A 340 11.00 9.08 7.40
N GLY A 341 12.31 8.94 7.19
CA GLY A 341 13.00 9.66 6.11
C GLY A 341 12.51 9.25 4.73
N ARG A 342 12.27 7.94 4.50
CA ARG A 342 11.60 7.47 3.28
C ARG A 342 10.21 8.05 3.16
N SER A 343 9.43 8.04 4.22
CA SER A 343 8.09 8.60 4.20
C SER A 343 8.09 10.08 3.80
N MET A 344 8.95 10.89 4.41
CA MET A 344 9.06 12.31 4.10
C MET A 344 9.45 12.54 2.64
N LEU A 345 10.37 11.73 2.09
CA LEU A 345 10.72 11.76 0.68
C LEU A 345 9.49 11.53 -0.22
N HIS A 346 8.71 10.49 0.05
CA HIS A 346 7.49 10.18 -0.71
C HIS A 346 6.46 11.30 -0.63
N PHE A 347 6.29 11.90 0.55
CA PHE A 347 5.37 13.02 0.75
C PHE A 347 5.81 14.24 -0.05
N TYR A 348 7.11 14.56 -0.01
CA TYR A 348 7.70 15.68 -0.73
C TYR A 348 7.56 15.54 -2.25
N VAL A 349 7.95 14.38 -2.80
CA VAL A 349 7.82 14.12 -4.24
C VAL A 349 6.35 14.07 -4.64
N GLY A 350 5.50 13.47 -3.80
CA GLY A 350 4.06 13.40 -4.04
C GLY A 350 3.41 14.80 -4.07
N SER A 351 3.75 15.67 -3.13
CA SER A 351 3.17 17.02 -3.05
C SER A 351 3.61 17.91 -4.22
N ILE A 352 4.88 17.82 -4.64
CA ILE A 352 5.36 18.54 -5.83
C ILE A 352 4.59 18.10 -7.08
N ASN A 353 4.38 16.78 -7.26
CA ASN A 353 3.62 16.27 -8.41
C ASN A 353 2.14 16.73 -8.39
N VAL A 354 1.53 16.88 -7.20
CA VAL A 354 0.16 17.39 -7.09
C VAL A 354 0.08 18.90 -7.37
N VAL A 355 1.11 19.66 -7.00
CA VAL A 355 1.11 21.14 -7.12
C VAL A 355 1.57 21.61 -8.50
N MET A 356 2.53 20.90 -9.11
CA MET A 356 3.15 21.31 -10.39
C MET A 356 2.51 20.58 -11.57
N LEU A 357 1.34 21.07 -11.96
CA LEU A 357 0.52 20.50 -13.02
C LEU A 357 0.83 21.14 -14.39
N PRO A 358 1.28 20.37 -15.39
CA PRO A 358 1.68 20.90 -16.70
C PRO A 358 0.52 21.30 -17.63
N GLY A 359 -0.72 21.12 -17.20
CA GLY A 359 -1.95 21.32 -17.97
C GLY A 359 -2.45 20.04 -18.65
N GLY A 360 -3.77 19.92 -18.79
CA GLY A 360 -4.43 18.93 -19.65
C GLY A 360 -4.50 17.52 -19.04
N LEU A 361 -4.38 16.48 -19.88
CA LEU A 361 -4.51 15.09 -19.42
C LEU A 361 -3.37 14.67 -18.47
N MET A 362 -2.20 15.29 -18.58
CA MET A 362 -1.06 15.01 -17.71
C MET A 362 -1.36 15.40 -16.25
N ASP A 363 -2.19 16.40 -16.02
CA ASP A 363 -2.57 16.83 -14.67
C ASP A 363 -3.20 15.69 -13.88
N PHE A 364 -4.07 14.92 -14.55
CA PHE A 364 -4.70 13.75 -13.94
C PHE A 364 -3.65 12.72 -13.49
N LEU A 365 -2.68 12.41 -14.35
CA LEU A 365 -1.64 11.43 -14.06
C LEU A 365 -0.72 11.91 -12.93
N TYR A 366 -0.32 13.18 -12.95
CA TYR A 366 0.52 13.79 -11.93
C TYR A 366 -0.18 13.86 -10.56
N VAL A 367 -1.47 14.25 -10.53
CA VAL A 367 -2.26 14.22 -9.29
C VAL A 367 -2.47 12.79 -8.79
N ALA A 368 -2.76 11.83 -9.69
CA ALA A 368 -2.97 10.44 -9.28
C ALA A 368 -1.70 9.80 -8.70
N LEU A 369 -0.55 9.96 -9.36
CA LEU A 369 0.73 9.42 -8.90
C LEU A 369 1.24 10.17 -7.67
N GLY A 370 1.17 11.50 -7.68
CA GLY A 370 1.56 12.33 -6.55
C GLY A 370 0.70 12.03 -5.30
N GLY A 371 -0.62 11.95 -5.49
CA GLY A 371 -1.56 11.57 -4.43
C GLY A 371 -1.31 10.16 -3.89
N THR A 372 -0.97 9.20 -4.77
CA THR A 372 -0.60 7.84 -4.36
C THR A 372 0.65 7.87 -3.48
N LEU A 373 1.71 8.58 -3.87
CA LEU A 373 2.93 8.71 -3.07
C LEU A 373 2.67 9.41 -1.72
N MET A 374 1.84 10.45 -1.70
CA MET A 374 1.43 11.12 -0.45
C MET A 374 0.67 10.16 0.47
N LEU A 375 -0.25 9.35 -0.07
CA LEU A 375 -0.99 8.37 0.73
C LEU A 375 -0.06 7.28 1.26
N CYS A 376 0.83 6.73 0.42
CA CYS A 376 1.84 5.76 0.84
C CYS A 376 2.72 6.33 1.95
N SER A 377 3.08 7.61 1.88
CA SER A 377 3.79 8.30 2.95
C SER A 377 2.98 8.36 4.25
N LEU A 378 1.73 8.84 4.20
CA LEU A 378 0.90 8.91 5.40
C LEU A 378 0.75 7.53 6.06
N LEU A 379 0.57 6.47 5.27
CA LEU A 379 0.52 5.10 5.76
C LEU A 379 1.84 4.66 6.42
N MET A 380 3.00 5.02 5.83
CA MET A 380 4.31 4.74 6.41
C MET A 380 4.53 5.48 7.74
N LEU A 381 4.13 6.76 7.84
CA LEU A 381 4.20 7.55 9.08
C LEU A 381 3.27 7.02 10.17
N CYS A 382 2.02 6.71 9.82
CA CYS A 382 1.08 6.08 10.73
C CYS A 382 1.67 4.78 11.28
N HIS A 383 2.15 3.89 10.40
CA HIS A 383 2.75 2.62 10.83
C HIS A 383 3.95 2.82 11.76
N HIS A 384 4.80 3.83 11.50
CA HIS A 384 5.93 4.16 12.35
C HIS A 384 5.48 4.55 13.77
N ASN A 385 4.54 5.49 13.88
CA ASN A 385 4.05 6.00 15.17
C ASN A 385 3.36 4.89 15.98
N TYR A 386 2.58 4.02 15.32
CA TYR A 386 1.92 2.90 16.00
C TYR A 386 2.91 1.82 16.47
N CYS A 387 4.02 1.60 15.76
CA CYS A 387 5.02 0.61 16.20
C CYS A 387 5.83 1.08 17.41
N LEU A 388 6.03 2.39 17.59
CA LEU A 388 6.72 2.95 18.75
C LEU A 388 5.88 2.86 20.03
N GLU A 389 4.57 2.72 19.90
CA GLU A 389 3.62 2.69 21.00
C GLU A 389 3.42 1.29 21.61
N ILE A 390 4.09 0.23 21.10
CA ILE A 390 4.09 -1.08 21.76
C ILE A 390 4.76 -0.91 23.13
N PRO A 391 3.98 -0.85 24.22
CA PRO A 391 4.50 -0.37 25.48
C PRO A 391 5.35 -1.47 26.11
N LYS A 392 6.32 -1.04 26.93
CA LYS A 392 7.14 -1.86 27.83
C LYS A 392 6.33 -2.65 28.88
N MET A 393 5.07 -2.98 28.62
CA MET A 393 4.12 -3.62 29.54
C MET A 393 4.39 -5.11 29.76
N MET A 394 5.36 -5.73 29.08
CA MET A 394 5.88 -7.03 29.50
C MET A 394 7.03 -6.86 30.50
N LYS A 395 6.78 -6.15 31.62
CA LYS A 395 7.48 -6.53 32.86
C LYS A 395 6.76 -7.78 33.35
N LEU A 396 7.36 -8.94 33.10
CA LEU A 396 6.89 -10.20 33.66
C LEU A 396 6.77 -10.02 35.18
N PRO A 397 5.58 -10.23 35.77
CA PRO A 397 5.43 -10.23 37.21
C PRO A 397 6.21 -11.43 37.76
N GLY A 398 7.42 -11.21 38.26
CA GLY A 398 8.23 -12.26 38.88
C GLY A 398 9.76 -12.16 38.76
N SER A 399 10.33 -11.23 38.00
CA SER A 399 11.79 -10.99 38.06
C SER A 399 12.11 -9.98 39.16
N THR A 400 12.24 -10.46 40.40
CA THR A 400 12.88 -9.74 41.51
C THR A 400 14.38 -9.72 41.35
#